data_AF-A0A5S3VU91-F1
#
_entry.id   AF-A0A5S3VU91-F1
#
_cell.length_a   1.000
_cell.length_b   1.000
_cell.length_c   1.000
_cell.angle_alpha   90.00
_cell.angle_beta   90.00
_cell.angle_gamma   90.00
#
_symmetry.space_group_name_H-M   'P 1'
#
loop_
_entity.id
_entity.type
_entity.pdbx_description
1 polymer ?
#
loop_
_entity_poly.entity_id
_entity_poly.type
_entity_poly.pdbx_seq_one_letter_code
_entity_poly.pdbx_strand_id
1 'polypeptide(L)' 'MKKALVTILATLTCLPAMAAEEVNIYSFRQPFLIQPILDDFTKQTGIKTNVVFAKKGLI' A
#
# COMPACT_ATOMS: atom_id res chain seq x y z
N MET A 1 -3.06 39.81 11.66
CA MET A 1 -3.47 39.14 10.40
C MET A 1 -2.38 38.20 9.85
N LYS A 2 -1.14 38.66 9.64
CA LYS A 2 -0.04 37.81 9.11
C LYS A 2 0.25 36.54 9.93
N LYS A 3 0.19 36.62 11.28
CA LYS A 3 0.40 35.46 12.17
C LYS A 3 -0.69 34.38 12.01
N ALA A 4 -1.96 34.79 11.86
CA ALA A 4 -3.06 33.87 11.61
C ALA A 4 -2.94 33.17 10.25
N LEU A 5 -2.45 33.91 9.23
CA LEU A 5 -2.18 33.35 7.91
C LEU A 5 -1.07 32.28 7.93
N VAL A 6 -0.01 32.50 8.71
CA VAL A 6 1.09 31.54 8.88
C VAL A 6 0.63 30.27 9.61
N THR A 7 -0.22 30.40 10.63
CA THR A 7 -0.77 29.25 11.35
C THR A 7 -1.68 28.40 10.48
N ILE A 8 -2.52 29.02 9.63
CA ILE A 8 -3.38 28.31 8.67
C ILE A 8 -2.55 27.57 7.61
N LEU A 9 -1.49 28.19 7.11
CA LEU A 9 -0.62 27.59 6.09
C LEU A 9 0.17 26.39 6.64
N ALA A 10 0.56 26.43 7.92
CA ALA A 10 1.27 25.31 8.57
C ALA A 10 0.39 24.08 8.78
N THR A 11 -0.93 24.24 8.93
CA THR A 11 -1.86 23.10 9.06
C THR A 11 -2.21 22.43 7.73
N LEU A 12 -2.04 23.12 6.61
CA LEU A 12 -2.36 22.62 5.26
C LEU A 12 -1.34 21.61 4.71
N THR A 13 -0.17 21.49 5.32
CA THR A 13 0.88 20.53 4.89
C THR A 13 0.70 19.14 5.49
N CYS A 14 -0.23 18.96 6.44
CA CYS A 14 -0.52 17.67 7.07
C CYS A 14 -1.59 16.90 6.30
N LEU A 15 -1.39 16.72 4.99
CA LEU A 15 -2.23 15.84 4.19
C LEU A 15 -1.76 14.39 4.39
N PRO A 16 -2.67 13.42 4.66
CA PRO A 16 -2.29 12.02 4.70
C PRO A 16 -1.73 11.62 3.32
N ALA A 17 -0.63 10.87 3.32
CA ALA A 17 -0.07 10.33 2.08
C ALA A 17 -1.09 9.39 1.43
N MET A 18 -1.59 9.75 0.26
CA MET A 18 -2.46 8.87 -0.53
C MET A 18 -1.59 7.84 -1.26
N ALA A 19 -1.27 6.75 -0.57
CA ALA A 19 -0.64 5.59 -1.18
C ALA A 19 -1.63 4.89 -2.12
N ALA A 20 -1.12 4.27 -3.20
CA ALA A 20 -1.93 3.40 -4.03
C ALA A 20 -2.51 2.27 -3.16
N GLU A 21 -3.81 2.02 -3.26
CA GLU A 21 -4.53 0.99 -2.48
C GLU A 21 -4.17 -0.45 -2.92
N GLU A 22 -3.10 -0.63 -3.69
CA GLU A 22 -2.67 -1.93 -4.17
C GLU A 22 -1.16 -2.17 -4.08
N VAL A 23 -0.80 -3.41 -3.77
CA VAL A 23 0.58 -3.91 -3.64
C VAL A 23 0.80 -5.04 -4.62
N ASN A 24 1.83 -4.91 -5.46
CA ASN A 24 2.24 -5.95 -6.41
C ASN A 24 3.34 -6.82 -5.78
N ILE A 25 3.06 -8.11 -5.63
CA ILE A 25 3.90 -9.10 -4.95
C ILE A 25 4.47 -10.05 -5.96
N TYR A 26 5.79 -10.04 -6.10
CA TYR A 26 6.50 -10.93 -7.00
C TYR A 26 7.11 -12.08 -6.21
N SER A 27 6.66 -13.31 -6.48
CA SER A 27 7.01 -14.46 -5.65
C SER A 27 7.26 -15.72 -6.47
N PHE A 28 8.19 -16.56 -5.97
CA PHE A 28 8.42 -17.93 -6.46
C PHE A 28 7.59 -18.97 -5.69
N ARG A 29 6.85 -18.55 -4.66
CA ARG A 29 6.02 -19.47 -3.88
C ARG A 29 4.77 -19.83 -4.66
N GLN A 30 4.31 -21.06 -4.49
CA GLN A 30 3.05 -21.48 -5.10
C GLN A 30 1.91 -20.58 -4.57
N PRO A 31 1.04 -20.04 -5.44
CA PRO A 31 0.02 -19.06 -5.04
C PRO A 31 -0.87 -19.54 -3.88
N PHE A 32 -1.27 -20.81 -3.89
CA PHE A 32 -2.17 -21.37 -2.86
C PHE A 32 -1.59 -21.34 -1.44
N LEU A 33 -0.26 -21.28 -1.29
CA LEU A 33 0.37 -21.22 0.03
C LEU A 33 0.32 -19.80 0.63
N ILE A 34 0.27 -18.78 -0.21
CA ILE A 34 0.36 -17.37 0.20
C ILE A 34 -1.00 -16.67 0.13
N GLN A 35 -1.89 -17.10 -0.75
CA GLN A 35 -3.23 -16.52 -0.92
C GLN A 35 -4.01 -16.32 0.38
N PRO A 36 -4.14 -17.31 1.29
CA PRO A 36 -4.93 -17.12 2.51
C PRO A 36 -4.35 -16.03 3.43
N ILE A 37 -3.03 -15.86 3.44
CA ILE A 37 -2.35 -14.83 4.22
C ILE A 37 -2.62 -13.44 3.62
N LEU A 38 -2.59 -13.35 2.28
CA LEU A 38 -2.84 -12.11 1.56
C LEU A 38 -4.31 -11.70 1.59
N ASP A 39 -5.23 -12.67 1.62
CA ASP A 39 -6.66 -12.43 1.78
C ASP A 39 -6.95 -11.84 3.17
N ASP A 40 -6.36 -12.41 4.24
CA ASP A 40 -6.48 -11.87 5.59
C ASP A 40 -5.82 -10.48 5.73
N PHE A 41 -4.68 -10.27 5.09
CA PHE A 41 -4.03 -8.96 5.02
C PHE A 41 -4.94 -7.92 4.34
N THR A 42 -5.53 -8.26 3.19
CA THR A 42 -6.44 -7.38 2.45
C THR A 42 -7.68 -7.08 3.27
N LYS A 43 -8.24 -8.07 3.96
CA LYS A 43 -9.41 -7.91 4.84
C LYS A 43 -9.15 -6.96 6.01
N GLN A 44 -7.95 -6.98 6.58
CA GLN A 44 -7.58 -6.14 7.74
C GLN A 44 -7.18 -4.73 7.34
N THR A 45 -6.52 -4.56 6.20
CA THR A 45 -5.90 -3.30 5.79
C THR A 45 -6.69 -2.55 4.72
N GLY A 46 -7.56 -3.24 3.99
CA GLY A 46 -8.21 -2.74 2.78
C GLY A 46 -7.28 -2.65 1.58
N ILE A 47 -6.00 -3.02 1.72
CA ILE A 47 -5.00 -2.93 0.66
C ILE A 47 -5.10 -4.16 -0.23
N LYS A 48 -5.36 -3.95 -1.51
CA LYS A 48 -5.44 -5.01 -2.51
C LYS A 48 -4.06 -5.58 -2.81
N THR A 49 -3.93 -6.89 -2.90
CA THR A 49 -2.67 -7.54 -3.28
C THR A 49 -2.77 -8.22 -4.64
N ASN A 50 -1.84 -7.92 -5.54
CA ASN A 50 -1.72 -8.57 -6.85
C ASN A 50 -0.47 -9.46 -6.84
N VAL A 51 -0.61 -10.76 -7.04
CA VAL A 51 0.52 -11.70 -7.00
C VAL A 51 0.96 -12.08 -8.42
N VAL A 52 2.24 -11.85 -8.72
CA VAL A 52 2.89 -12.32 -9.93
C VAL A 52 3.78 -13.52 -9.58
N PHE A 53 3.40 -14.69 -10.06
CA PHE A 53 4.20 -15.90 -9.89
C PHE A 53 5.29 -15.97 -10.96
N ALA A 54 6.54 -15.81 -10.56
CA ALA A 54 7.68 -15.94 -11.45
C ALA A 54 8.15 -17.40 -11.52
N LYS A 55 8.14 -18.01 -12.71
CA LYS A 55 8.56 -19.42 -12.88
C LYS A 55 10.08 -19.63 -12.89
N LYS A 56 10.89 -18.59 -13.16
CA LYS A 56 12.33 -18.72 -13.47
C LYS A 56 13.23 -17.66 -12.81
N GLY A 57 12.83 -17.07 -11.70
CA GLY A 57 13.53 -15.87 -11.18
C GLY A 57 12.83 -14.58 -11.61
N LEU A 58 12.92 -13.55 -10.77
CA LEU A 58 12.72 -12.15 -11.12
C LEU A 58 14.13 -11.72 -11.51
N ILE A 59 14.36 -11.56 -12.81
CA ILE A 59 15.62 -11.05 -13.35
C ILE A 59 15.37 -9.67 -13.93
#